data_AF-A0AAE3IG17-F1
#
_entry.id   AF-A0AAE3IG17-F1
#
_cell.length_a   1.000
_cell.length_b   1.000
_cell.length_c   1.000
_cell.angle_alpha   90.00
_cell.angle_beta   90.00
_cell.angle_gamma   90.00
#
_symmetry.space_group_name_H-M   'P 1'
#
loop_
_entity.id
_entity.type
_entity.pdbx_description
1 polymer ?
#
loop_
_entity_poly.entity_id
_entity_poly.type
_entity_poly.pdbx_seq_one_letter_code
_entity_poly.pdbx_strand_id
1 'polypeptide(L)' 'MRICPHCGSELHDDSTFCFACMSIVNERKEILIKVNTSRKRAIPMVCVAVAIIAASSVLAVVSKKNNAVETKTP' A
#
# COMPACT_ATOMS: atom_id res chain seq x y z
N MET A 1 -36.62 23.03 4.39
CA MET A 1 -37.38 22.13 5.28
C MET A 1 -38.03 21.08 4.41
N ARG A 2 -37.96 19.81 4.81
CA ARG A 2 -38.45 18.67 4.04
C ARG A 2 -39.30 17.73 4.89
N ILE A 3 -40.06 16.86 4.26
CA ILE A 3 -40.92 15.90 4.93
C ILE A 3 -40.24 14.53 5.00
N CYS A 4 -40.33 13.87 6.15
CA CYS A 4 -39.84 12.50 6.31
C CYS A 4 -40.64 11.53 5.42
N PRO A 5 -39.99 10.76 4.53
CA PRO A 5 -40.68 9.81 3.65
C PRO A 5 -41.27 8.60 4.39
N HIS A 6 -40.86 8.34 5.63
CA HIS A 6 -41.33 7.20 6.42
C HIS A 6 -42.57 7.52 7.27
N CYS A 7 -42.68 8.75 7.80
CA CYS A 7 -43.72 9.09 8.77
C CYS A 7 -44.40 10.44 8.55
N GLY A 8 -43.95 11.25 7.59
CA GLY A 8 -44.57 12.54 7.29
C GLY A 8 -44.21 13.70 8.22
N SER A 9 -43.33 13.49 9.21
CA SER A 9 -42.90 14.57 10.11
C SER A 9 -41.97 15.57 9.41
N GLU A 10 -42.03 16.83 9.86
CA GLU A 10 -41.14 17.89 9.38
C GLU A 10 -39.68 17.64 9.80
N LEU A 11 -38.78 17.81 8.85
CA LEU A 11 -37.34 17.59 9.01
C LEU A 11 -36.54 18.74 8.42
N HIS A 12 -35.36 18.97 8.97
CA HIS A 12 -34.38 19.85 8.35
C HIS A 12 -33.86 19.21 7.05
N ASP A 13 -33.48 20.05 6.08
CA ASP A 13 -33.01 19.55 4.78
C ASP A 13 -31.77 18.66 4.94
N ASP A 14 -30.91 19.02 5.89
CA ASP A 14 -29.66 18.31 6.18
C ASP A 14 -29.81 17.18 7.22
N SER A 15 -31.04 16.92 7.70
CA SER A 15 -31.26 15.86 8.69
C SER A 15 -30.99 14.49 8.08
N THR A 16 -30.07 13.73 8.65
CA THR A 16 -29.78 12.34 8.24
C THR A 16 -30.73 11.33 8.88
N PHE A 17 -31.41 11.73 9.96
CA PHE A 17 -32.22 10.87 10.81
C PHE A 17 -33.51 11.58 11.23
N CYS A 18 -34.60 10.82 11.37
CA CYS A 18 -35.89 11.33 11.84
C CYS A 18 -36.15 10.96 13.30
N PHE A 19 -36.27 11.96 14.17
CA PHE A 19 -36.55 11.78 15.60
C PHE A 19 -37.98 11.33 15.91
N ALA A 20 -38.91 11.49 14.97
CA ALA A 20 -40.31 11.10 15.18
C ALA A 20 -40.55 9.60 14.97
N CYS A 21 -39.88 8.99 13.99
CA CYS A 21 -40.05 7.57 13.64
C CYS A 21 -38.77 6.74 13.78
N MET A 22 -37.72 7.31 14.35
CA MET A 22 -36.42 6.66 14.57
C MET A 22 -35.81 6.04 13.28
N SER A 23 -36.08 6.63 12.12
CA SER A 23 -35.62 6.10 10.82
C SER A 23 -34.53 6.99 10.20
N ILE A 24 -33.54 6.36 9.56
CA ILE A 24 -32.53 7.07 8.76
C ILE A 24 -33.20 7.53 7.46
N VAL A 25 -33.15 8.82 7.19
CA VAL A 25 -33.82 9.46 6.03
C VAL A 25 -32.84 9.90 4.95
N ASN A 26 -31.53 9.81 5.22
CA ASN A 26 -30.49 10.08 4.26
C ASN A 26 -29.38 9.04 4.48
N GLU A 27 -29.32 8.01 3.65
CA GLU A 27 -28.15 7.16 3.61
C GLU A 27 -27.02 7.98 2.97
N ARG A 28 -26.05 8.42 3.79
CA ARG A 28 -24.76 8.85 3.24
C ARG A 28 -24.20 7.65 2.50
N LYS A 29 -24.33 7.65 1.17
CA LYS A 29 -23.67 6.68 0.30
C LYS A 29 -22.19 6.75 0.65
N GLU A 30 -21.68 5.72 1.32
CA GLU A 30 -20.25 5.60 1.56
C GLU A 30 -19.58 5.68 0.21
N ILE A 31 -18.83 6.75 -0.02
CA ILE A 31 -18.00 6.88 -1.20
C ILE A 31 -16.92 5.84 -1.00
N LEU A 32 -17.12 4.67 -1.61
CA LEU A 32 -16.18 3.57 -1.55
C LEU A 32 -14.97 3.97 -2.40
N ILE A 33 -14.05 4.70 -1.78
CA ILE A 33 -12.77 5.05 -2.39
C ILE A 33 -12.00 3.75 -2.49
N LYS A 34 -12.03 3.14 -3.69
CA LYS A 34 -11.15 2.02 -4.04
C LYS A 34 -9.72 2.55 -4.08
N VAL A 35 -9.06 2.57 -2.93
CA VAL A 35 -7.62 2.83 -2.84
C VAL A 35 -6.92 1.66 -3.52
N ASN A 36 -6.64 1.82 -4.80
CA ASN A 36 -5.80 0.89 -5.54
C ASN A 36 -4.34 1.17 -5.16
N THR A 37 -3.93 0.73 -3.98
CA THR A 37 -2.52 0.70 -3.59
C THR A 37 -1.82 -0.51 -4.22
N SER A 38 -1.91 -0.63 -5.55
CA SER A 38 -1.01 -1.50 -6.30
C SER A 38 0.34 -0.79 -6.47
N ARG A 39 1.00 -0.50 -5.35
CA ARG A 39 2.44 -0.23 -5.33
C ARG A 39 3.13 -1.50 -4.84
N LYS A 40 2.98 -2.59 -5.59
CA LYS A 40 4.01 -3.62 -5.59
C LYS A 40 5.26 -2.91 -6.11
N ARG A 41 6.18 -2.55 -5.22
CA ARG A 41 7.54 -2.14 -5.56
C ARG A 41 8.15 -3.31 -6.31
N ALA A 42 7.92 -3.37 -7.62
CA ALA A 42 8.80 -4.09 -8.52
C ALA A 42 10.11 -3.31 -8.44
N ILE A 43 11.00 -3.75 -7.55
CA ILE A 43 12.40 -3.34 -7.61
C ILE A 43 12.80 -3.65 -9.05
N PRO A 44 13.19 -2.65 -9.86
CA PRO A 44 13.47 -2.88 -11.27
C PRO A 44 14.56 -3.96 -11.33
N MET A 45 14.40 -4.95 -12.20
CA MET A 45 15.34 -6.08 -12.33
C MET A 45 16.80 -5.61 -12.44
N VAL A 46 17.00 -4.40 -12.97
CA VAL A 46 18.27 -3.67 -13.01
C VAL A 46 18.92 -3.53 -11.62
N CYS A 47 18.19 -3.14 -10.57
CA CYS A 47 18.75 -3.01 -9.22
C CYS A 47 19.18 -4.37 -8.64
N VAL A 48 18.43 -5.43 -8.93
CA VAL A 48 18.78 -6.80 -8.51
C VAL A 48 20.05 -7.26 -9.24
N ALA A 49 20.13 -7.02 -10.55
CA ALA A 49 21.31 -7.35 -11.35
C ALA A 49 22.56 -6.59 -10.87
N VAL A 50 22.44 -5.29 -10.58
CA VAL A 50 23.55 -4.48 -10.05
C VAL A 50 24.05 -5.02 -8.70
N ALA A 51 23.15 -5.42 -7.80
CA ALA A 51 23.54 -6.00 -6.52
C ALA A 51 24.28 -7.34 -6.68
N ILE A 52 23.83 -8.20 -7.60
CA ILE A 52 24.49 -9.49 -7.89
C ILE A 52 25.88 -9.27 -8.49
N ILE A 53 26.02 -8.34 -9.44
CA ILE A 53 27.31 -8.04 -10.09
C ILE A 53 28.31 -7.51 -9.05
N ALA A 54 27.90 -6.56 -8.21
CA ALA A 54 28.75 -5.99 -7.17
C ALA A 54 29.25 -7.04 -6.17
N ALA A 55 28.37 -7.94 -5.70
CA ALA A 55 28.75 -9.03 -4.81
C ALA A 55 29.74 -10.02 -5.45
N SER A 56 29.54 -10.32 -6.74
CA SER A 56 30.40 -11.26 -7.49
C SER A 56 31.83 -10.74 -7.66
N SER A 57 31.99 -9.44 -7.91
CA SER A 57 33.31 -8.80 -7.98
C SER A 57 34.10 -8.90 -6.67
N VAL A 58 33.42 -8.88 -5.51
CA VAL A 58 34.10 -9.02 -4.21
C VAL A 58 34.63 -10.44 -4.01
N LEU A 59 33.87 -11.46 -4.44
CA LEU A 59 34.27 -12.86 -4.30
C LEU A 59 35.51 -13.18 -5.16
N ALA A 60 35.61 -12.63 -6.37
CA ALA A 60 36.78 -12.81 -7.24
C ALA A 60 38.07 -12.19 -6.64
N VAL A 61 37.96 -11.03 -5.98
CA VAL A 61 39.10 -10.38 -5.32
C VAL A 61 39.54 -11.14 -4.07
N VAL A 62 38.60 -11.71 -3.31
CA VAL A 62 38.91 -12.54 -2.12
C VAL A 62 39.50 -13.90 -2.52
N SER A 63 38.97 -14.57 -3.55
CA SER A 63 39.54 -15.84 -4.06
C SER A 63 40.94 -15.66 -4.64
N LYS A 64 41.26 -14.53 -5.27
CA LYS A 64 42.62 -14.26 -5.75
C LYS A 64 43.61 -14.00 -4.61
N LYS A 65 43.16 -13.43 -3.48
CA LYS A 65 44.00 -13.28 -2.28
C LYS A 65 44.28 -14.62 -1.58
N ASN A 66 43.35 -15.56 -1.62
CA ASN A 66 43.51 -16.85 -0.93
C ASN A 66 44.36 -17.87 -1.72
N ASN A 67 44.39 -17.82 -3.06
CA ASN A 67 45.30 -18.67 -3.85
C ASN A 67 46.74 -18.13 -3.94
N ALA A 68 46.98 -16.87 -3.56
CA ALA A 68 48.33 -16.31 -3.46
C ALA A 68 49.07 -16.72 -2.17
N VAL A 69 48.37 -17.39 -1.23
CA VAL A 69 48.92 -17.81 0.06
C VAL A 69 49.29 -19.30 0.13
N GLU A 70 49.23 -20.07 -0.97
CA GLU A 70 49.63 -21.49 -0.94
C GLU A 70 50.89 -21.84 -1.76
N THR A 71 51.67 -20.86 -2.24
CA THR A 71 52.90 -21.14 -3.02
C THR A 71 54.18 -20.52 -2.47
N LYS A 72 54.22 -20.12 -1.19
CA LYS A 72 55.47 -19.72 -0.55
C LYS A 72 55.55 -20.17 0.91
N THR A 73 56.16 -21.33 1.16
CA THR A 73 57.22 -21.47 2.16
C THR A 73 57.98 -22.82 1.97
N PRO A 74 59.26 -22.87 2.38
CA PRO A 74 60.31 -23.77 1.89
C PRO A 74 60.26 -25.21 2.42
#